data_AF-A0A7X1DDJ2-F1
#
_entry.id   AF-A0A7X1DDJ2-F1
#
_cell.length_a   1.000
_cell.length_b   1.000
_cell.length_c   1.000
_cell.angle_alpha   90.00
_cell.angle_beta   90.00
_cell.angle_gamma   90.00
#
_symmetry.space_group_name_H-M   'P 1'
#
loop_
_entity.id
_entity.type
_entity.pdbx_description
1 polymer ?
#
loop_
_entity_poly.entity_id
_entity_poly.type
_entity_poly.pdbx_seq_one_letter_code
_entity_poly.pdbx_strand_id
1 'polypeptide(L)'
;MKKKTLVMFLILTVLVSFLIPTNVSAYSKLGYVLTKSSAKNFKIYINGSARGFKNIIISGAKSWNTSPYLNTVSMGNDVNPNFTVSSSGTNKGDVLAVCNTTYYKSNKLIVKNEITLYKGFRSLSNNHKIETVAHEFGHGFGLGHVKTRNAIMLDKGFINKTKPQTDDLNGIKALYK
;
A
#
# COMPACT_ATOMS: atom_id res chain seq x y z
N MET A 1 0.09 32.53 -44.24
CA MET A 1 1.19 31.54 -44.07
C MET A 1 1.10 30.50 -45.18
N LYS A 2 2.22 30.17 -45.84
CA LYS A 2 2.25 29.11 -46.86
C LYS A 2 1.92 27.77 -46.17
N LYS A 3 1.11 26.89 -46.80
CA LYS A 3 0.72 25.57 -46.25
C LYS A 3 1.91 24.77 -45.67
N LYS A 4 3.10 24.90 -46.25
CA LYS A 4 4.34 24.27 -45.78
C LYS A 4 4.80 24.76 -44.41
N THR A 5 4.64 26.05 -44.10
CA THR A 5 5.00 26.65 -42.81
C THR A 5 4.05 26.22 -41.69
N LEU A 6 2.76 26.02 -42.01
CA LEU A 6 1.75 25.54 -41.06
C LEU A 6 2.01 24.07 -40.67
N VAL A 7 2.34 23.22 -41.65
CA VAL A 7 2.64 21.79 -41.42
C VAL A 7 3.92 21.63 -40.57
N MET A 8 4.96 22.43 -40.85
CA MET A 8 6.20 22.39 -40.07
C MET A 8 5.98 22.83 -38.62
N PHE A 9 5.11 23.83 -38.39
CA PHE A 9 4.74 24.26 -37.03
C PHE A 9 3.98 23.17 -36.27
N LEU A 10 3.07 22.46 -36.95
CA LEU A 10 2.27 21.37 -36.36
C LEU A 10 3.15 20.20 -35.91
N ILE A 11 4.11 19.80 -36.75
CA ILE A 11 5.08 18.73 -36.44
C ILE A 11 5.95 19.12 -35.23
N LEU A 12 6.39 20.37 -35.16
CA LEU A 12 7.20 20.87 -34.05
C LEU A 12 6.41 20.87 -32.73
N THR A 13 5.13 21.28 -32.75
CA THR A 13 4.27 21.23 -31.54
C THR A 13 4.01 19.82 -31.04
N VAL A 14 3.85 18.84 -31.94
CA VAL A 14 3.68 17.43 -31.55
C VAL A 14 4.96 16.87 -30.94
N LEU A 15 6.13 17.18 -31.50
CA LEU A 15 7.42 16.74 -30.97
C LEU A 15 7.72 17.32 -29.57
N VAL A 16 7.33 18.56 -29.29
CA VAL A 16 7.53 19.18 -27.96
C VAL A 16 6.63 18.53 -26.89
N SER A 17 5.45 18.02 -27.27
CA SER A 17 4.55 17.34 -26.32
C SER A 17 5.09 15.99 -25.80
N PHE A 18 6.03 15.35 -26.52
CA PHE A 18 6.74 14.15 -26.07
C PHE A 18 7.91 14.42 -25.12
N LEU A 19 8.32 15.70 -24.98
CA LEU A 19 9.43 16.11 -24.12
C LEU A 19 8.97 16.61 -22.75
N ILE A 20 7.66 16.64 -22.48
CA ILE A 20 7.15 16.99 -21.16
C ILE A 20 7.50 15.83 -20.23
N PRO A 21 8.38 16.02 -19.23
CA PRO A 21 8.63 14.99 -18.24
C PRO A 21 7.31 14.75 -17.52
N THR A 22 6.71 13.58 -17.72
CA THR A 22 5.66 13.11 -16.84
C THR A 22 6.29 13.03 -15.46
N ASN A 23 5.80 13.82 -14.51
CA ASN A 23 6.10 13.63 -13.10
C ASN A 23 5.57 12.25 -12.71
N VAL A 24 6.37 11.21 -12.98
CA VAL A 24 6.17 9.89 -12.42
C VAL A 24 6.35 10.11 -10.93
N SER A 25 5.26 10.11 -10.17
CA SER A 25 5.32 9.97 -8.72
C SER A 25 6.20 8.75 -8.48
N ALA A 26 7.38 8.97 -7.90
CA ALA A 26 8.25 7.89 -7.52
C ALA A 26 7.71 7.35 -6.20
N TYR A 27 7.11 6.17 -6.23
CA TYR A 27 6.77 5.44 -5.02
C TYR A 27 8.00 5.32 -4.10
N SER A 28 7.78 5.38 -2.79
CA SER A 28 8.84 5.18 -1.81
C SER A 28 8.98 3.69 -1.45
N LYS A 29 10.21 3.21 -1.26
CA LYS A 29 10.51 1.82 -0.84
C LYS A 29 11.16 1.82 0.54
N LEU A 30 10.80 0.85 1.38
CA LEU A 30 11.40 0.66 2.71
C LEU A 30 12.65 -0.23 2.69
N GLY A 31 12.97 -0.83 1.53
CA GLY A 31 14.20 -1.60 1.34
C GLY A 31 14.15 -3.04 1.87
N TYR A 32 12.96 -3.56 2.17
CA TYR A 32 12.70 -4.95 2.51
C TYR A 32 11.46 -5.48 1.77
N VAL A 33 11.39 -6.79 1.57
CA VAL A 33 10.34 -7.44 0.75
C VAL A 33 9.99 -8.83 1.25
N LEU A 34 8.77 -9.28 0.98
CA LEU A 34 8.44 -10.70 1.04
C LEU A 34 9.12 -11.45 -0.12
N THR A 35 9.24 -12.77 -0.02
CA THR A 35 9.52 -13.57 -1.22
C THR A 35 8.33 -13.47 -2.18
N LYS A 36 8.57 -13.59 -3.49
CA LYS A 36 7.50 -13.57 -4.50
C LYS A 36 6.41 -14.62 -4.22
N SER A 37 6.82 -15.81 -3.76
CA SER A 37 5.89 -16.88 -3.40
C SER A 37 5.01 -16.51 -2.20
N SER A 38 5.61 -15.95 -1.13
CA SER A 38 4.87 -15.49 0.05
C SER A 38 3.96 -14.31 -0.29
N ALA A 39 4.41 -13.36 -1.11
CA ALA A 39 3.61 -12.21 -1.53
C ALA A 39 2.36 -12.63 -2.33
N LYS A 40 2.51 -13.63 -3.22
CA LYS A 40 1.40 -14.17 -4.01
C LYS A 40 0.46 -15.08 -3.20
N ASN A 41 0.84 -15.46 -1.98
CA ASN A 41 0.05 -16.36 -1.13
C ASN A 41 0.06 -15.90 0.32
N PHE A 42 -0.05 -14.58 0.56
CA PHE A 42 0.20 -14.06 1.90
C PHE A 42 -0.94 -14.41 2.85
N LYS A 43 -0.55 -14.77 4.07
CA LYS A 43 -1.42 -15.26 5.14
C LYS A 43 -1.57 -14.23 6.24
N ILE A 44 -2.72 -14.23 6.88
CA ILE A 44 -3.07 -13.27 7.93
C ILE A 44 -3.57 -14.02 9.15
N TYR A 45 -3.14 -13.56 10.31
CA TYR A 45 -3.73 -13.92 11.59
C TYR A 45 -4.31 -12.68 12.25
N ILE A 46 -5.58 -12.75 12.64
CA ILE A 46 -6.28 -11.69 13.37
C ILE A 46 -6.34 -12.10 14.83
N ASN A 47 -5.53 -11.42 15.64
CA ASN A 47 -5.50 -11.65 17.07
C ASN A 47 -6.87 -11.38 17.71
N GLY A 48 -7.16 -12.07 18.83
CA GLY A 48 -8.40 -11.90 19.61
C GLY A 48 -8.78 -10.44 19.87
N SER A 49 -7.78 -9.60 20.18
CA SER A 49 -7.94 -8.16 20.40
C SER A 49 -8.52 -7.39 19.21
N ALA A 50 -8.33 -7.88 17.98
CA ALA A 50 -8.78 -7.24 16.75
C ALA A 50 -9.99 -7.92 16.09
N ARG A 51 -10.58 -8.95 16.70
CA ARG A 51 -11.69 -9.73 16.11
C ARG A 51 -12.88 -8.88 15.69
N GLY A 52 -13.21 -7.83 16.46
CA GLY A 52 -14.29 -6.89 16.12
C GLY A 52 -14.08 -6.13 14.79
N PHE A 53 -12.86 -6.09 14.28
CA PHE A 53 -12.50 -5.45 13.02
C PHE A 53 -12.23 -6.46 11.89
N LYS A 54 -12.61 -7.74 12.06
CA LYS A 54 -12.29 -8.82 11.12
C LYS A 54 -12.65 -8.50 9.66
N ASN A 55 -13.83 -7.94 9.41
CA ASN A 55 -14.26 -7.64 8.05
C ASN A 55 -13.48 -6.46 7.44
N ILE A 56 -13.07 -5.50 8.27
CA ILE A 56 -12.32 -4.29 7.87
C ILE A 56 -10.88 -4.66 7.49
N ILE A 57 -10.08 -5.14 8.45
CA ILE A 57 -9.43 -6.45 8.35
C ILE A 57 -9.10 -6.98 6.95
N ILE A 58 -9.90 -8.00 6.62
CA ILE A 58 -9.88 -8.74 5.38
C ILE A 58 -10.11 -7.83 4.17
N SER A 59 -10.94 -6.80 4.28
CA SER A 59 -11.19 -5.87 3.16
C SER A 59 -9.95 -5.06 2.81
N GLY A 60 -9.23 -4.55 3.80
CA GLY A 60 -7.98 -3.81 3.60
C GLY A 60 -6.89 -4.71 3.00
N ALA A 61 -6.75 -5.95 3.47
CA ALA A 61 -5.84 -6.92 2.87
C ALA A 61 -6.20 -7.26 1.41
N LYS A 62 -7.47 -7.62 1.17
CA LYS A 62 -7.96 -8.00 -0.17
C LYS A 62 -7.91 -6.85 -1.17
N SER A 63 -7.86 -5.60 -0.72
CA SER A 63 -7.70 -4.45 -1.61
C SER A 63 -6.44 -4.55 -2.48
N TRP A 64 -5.39 -5.21 -1.98
CA TRP A 64 -4.14 -5.43 -2.69
C TRP A 64 -4.19 -6.54 -3.75
N ASN A 65 -5.23 -7.40 -3.74
CA ASN A 65 -5.42 -8.45 -4.76
C ASN A 65 -5.67 -7.87 -6.17
N THR A 66 -5.87 -6.54 -6.29
CA THR A 66 -5.89 -5.87 -7.60
C THR A 66 -4.53 -5.91 -8.30
N SER A 67 -3.45 -6.18 -7.58
CA SER A 67 -2.12 -6.44 -8.14
C SER A 67 -1.97 -7.93 -8.46
N PRO A 68 -1.47 -8.32 -9.64
CA PRO A 68 -1.24 -9.75 -9.97
C PRO A 68 -0.10 -10.39 -9.16
N TYR A 69 0.66 -9.59 -8.40
CA TYR A 69 1.79 -10.03 -7.59
C TYR A 69 1.41 -10.32 -6.14
N LEU A 70 0.23 -9.88 -5.71
CA LEU A 70 -0.23 -10.03 -4.33
C LEU A 70 -1.56 -10.77 -4.33
N ASN A 71 -1.69 -11.76 -3.46
CA ASN A 71 -2.98 -12.41 -3.25
C ASN A 71 -3.11 -12.92 -1.81
N THR A 72 -4.17 -12.47 -1.15
CA THR A 72 -4.54 -12.91 0.20
C THR A 72 -5.16 -14.30 0.14
N VAL A 73 -4.59 -15.28 0.84
CA VAL A 73 -5.13 -16.66 0.89
C VAL A 73 -5.88 -16.99 2.19
N SER A 74 -5.91 -16.05 3.14
CA SER A 74 -6.47 -16.26 4.48
C SER A 74 -7.78 -15.53 4.74
N MET A 75 -8.59 -16.09 5.65
CA MET A 75 -9.71 -15.41 6.31
C MET A 75 -9.35 -14.86 7.71
N GLY A 76 -8.04 -14.79 8.04
CA GLY A 76 -7.53 -14.15 9.24
C GLY A 76 -7.27 -15.08 10.43
N ASN A 77 -7.03 -16.37 10.22
CA ASN A 77 -6.80 -17.35 11.30
C ASN A 77 -5.64 -18.33 10.99
N ASP A 78 -4.63 -17.93 10.21
CA ASP A 78 -3.50 -18.81 9.90
C ASP A 78 -2.56 -19.01 11.09
N VAL A 79 -2.05 -20.24 11.24
CA VAL A 79 -1.06 -20.61 12.28
C VAL A 79 0.36 -20.09 11.99
N ASN A 80 0.69 -19.89 10.71
CA ASN A 80 1.96 -19.35 10.23
C ASN A 80 1.71 -18.14 9.32
N PRO A 81 1.27 -17.00 9.87
CA PRO A 81 0.88 -15.84 9.09
C PRO A 81 2.10 -15.04 8.61
N ASN A 82 1.97 -14.36 7.48
CA ASN A 82 2.90 -13.29 7.09
C ASN A 82 2.57 -11.98 7.82
N PHE A 83 1.30 -11.79 8.17
CA PHE A 83 0.79 -10.62 8.88
C PHE A 83 -0.01 -11.03 10.11
N THR A 84 0.37 -10.49 11.26
CA THR A 84 -0.45 -10.55 12.47
C THR A 84 -1.08 -9.18 12.70
N VAL A 85 -2.40 -9.14 12.86
CA VAL A 85 -3.13 -7.90 13.12
C VAL A 85 -3.74 -7.96 14.52
N SER A 86 -3.44 -6.95 15.32
CA SER A 86 -3.90 -6.78 16.70
C SER A 86 -4.53 -5.41 16.92
N SER A 87 -5.26 -5.24 18.03
CA SER A 87 -5.72 -3.91 18.45
C SER A 87 -5.28 -3.60 19.87
N SER A 88 -5.02 -2.33 20.13
CA SER A 88 -4.62 -1.80 21.43
C SER A 88 -5.52 -0.65 21.85
N GLY A 89 -5.81 -0.59 23.15
CA GLY A 89 -6.52 0.53 23.77
C GLY A 89 -5.65 1.78 23.96
N THR A 90 -4.35 1.72 23.64
CA THR A 90 -3.42 2.83 23.78
C THR A 90 -3.81 4.01 22.88
N ASN A 91 -3.83 5.21 23.45
CA ASN A 91 -3.96 6.45 22.69
C ASN A 91 -2.57 6.89 22.18
N LYS A 92 -2.45 7.11 20.87
CA LYS A 92 -1.22 7.57 20.21
C LYS A 92 -1.42 8.92 19.49
N GLY A 93 -2.44 9.68 19.89
CA GLY A 93 -2.81 10.93 19.21
C GLY A 93 -3.26 10.64 17.78
N ASP A 94 -2.58 11.24 16.81
CA ASP A 94 -2.92 11.14 15.39
C ASP A 94 -2.53 9.80 14.75
N VAL A 95 -1.74 8.96 15.44
CA VAL A 95 -1.34 7.65 14.92
C VAL A 95 -2.48 6.64 15.11
N LEU A 96 -3.10 6.25 14.00
CA LEU A 96 -4.26 5.36 13.98
C LEU A 96 -3.85 3.88 14.00
N ALA A 97 -2.76 3.54 13.31
CA ALA A 97 -2.19 2.20 13.27
C ALA A 97 -0.68 2.26 13.00
N VAL A 98 -0.01 1.12 13.10
CA VAL A 98 1.39 0.95 12.68
C VAL A 98 1.63 -0.48 12.22
N CYS A 99 2.44 -0.65 11.18
CA CYS A 99 3.03 -1.92 10.77
C CYS A 99 4.50 -1.99 11.22
N ASN A 100 4.80 -2.90 12.14
CA ASN A 100 6.17 -3.23 12.52
C ASN A 100 6.64 -4.44 11.72
N THR A 101 7.68 -4.26 10.92
CA THR A 101 8.22 -5.32 10.05
C THR A 101 9.55 -5.83 10.59
N THR A 102 9.62 -7.15 10.80
CA THR A 102 10.88 -7.85 11.10
C THR A 102 11.40 -8.49 9.83
N TYR A 103 12.69 -8.28 9.53
CA TYR A 103 13.33 -8.80 8.33
C TYR A 103 14.78 -9.22 8.60
N TYR A 104 15.33 -10.11 7.78
CA TYR A 104 16.73 -10.49 7.84
C TYR A 104 17.61 -9.37 7.30
N LYS A 105 18.58 -8.90 8.09
CA LYS A 105 19.47 -7.79 7.66
C LYS A 105 20.31 -8.13 6.44
N SER A 106 20.67 -9.40 6.25
CA SER A 106 21.55 -9.90 5.19
C SER A 106 20.92 -9.80 3.79
N ASN A 107 19.66 -10.21 3.65
CA ASN A 107 18.99 -10.29 2.34
C ASN A 107 17.69 -9.46 2.27
N LYS A 108 17.37 -8.74 3.34
CA LYS A 108 16.18 -7.87 3.46
C LYS A 108 14.84 -8.59 3.27
N LEU A 109 14.81 -9.92 3.43
CA LEU A 109 13.58 -10.68 3.37
C LEU A 109 12.79 -10.51 4.67
N ILE A 110 11.51 -10.21 4.52
CA ILE A 110 10.56 -10.06 5.62
C ILE A 110 10.29 -11.43 6.24
N VAL A 111 10.40 -11.48 7.56
CA VAL A 111 10.09 -12.64 8.41
C VAL A 111 8.65 -12.57 8.89
N LYS A 112 8.26 -11.42 9.44
CA LYS A 112 6.90 -11.18 9.95
C LYS A 112 6.54 -9.69 9.88
N ASN A 113 5.25 -9.44 9.70
CA ASN A 113 4.64 -8.12 9.83
C ASN A 113 3.65 -8.10 10.98
N GLU A 114 3.71 -7.10 11.84
CA GLU A 114 2.85 -6.94 13.00
C GLU A 114 2.12 -5.58 12.93
N ILE A 115 0.85 -5.64 12.57
CA ILE A 115 -0.02 -4.46 12.48
C ILE A 115 -0.74 -4.27 13.82
N THR A 116 -0.64 -3.07 14.40
CA THR A 116 -1.35 -2.69 15.62
C THR A 116 -2.31 -1.55 15.33
N LEU A 117 -3.60 -1.78 15.58
CA LEU A 117 -4.66 -0.77 15.47
C LEU A 117 -4.84 -0.06 16.82
N TYR A 118 -4.65 1.25 16.89
CA TYR A 118 -4.71 2.02 18.15
C TYR A 118 -6.11 2.54 18.47
N LYS A 119 -6.27 3.19 19.64
CA LYS A 119 -7.57 3.69 20.11
C LYS A 119 -8.27 4.60 19.09
N GLY A 120 -7.52 5.50 18.45
CA GLY A 120 -8.05 6.45 17.46
C GLY A 120 -8.66 5.77 16.21
N PHE A 121 -8.17 4.57 15.84
CA PHE A 121 -8.74 3.81 14.72
C PHE A 121 -10.22 3.48 14.93
N ARG A 122 -10.68 3.32 16.18
CA ARG A 122 -12.01 2.82 16.50
C ARG A 122 -13.12 3.81 16.12
N SER A 123 -12.85 5.11 16.21
CA SER A 123 -13.80 6.19 15.90
C SER A 123 -13.90 6.53 14.41
N LEU A 124 -13.03 5.97 13.58
CA LEU A 124 -13.04 6.21 12.14
C LEU A 124 -14.29 5.64 11.45
N SER A 125 -14.67 6.25 10.33
CA SER A 125 -15.63 5.67 9.39
C SER A 125 -15.13 4.33 8.85
N ASN A 126 -16.02 3.45 8.39
CA ASN A 126 -15.60 2.16 7.84
C ASN A 126 -14.64 2.30 6.65
N ASN A 127 -14.84 3.29 5.78
CA ASN A 127 -13.94 3.54 4.65
C ASN A 127 -12.55 3.96 5.12
N HIS A 128 -12.45 4.88 6.08
CA HIS A 128 -11.17 5.29 6.66
C HIS A 128 -10.49 4.14 7.40
N LYS A 129 -11.24 3.28 8.09
CA LYS A 129 -10.67 2.08 8.69
C LYS A 129 -10.08 1.13 7.65
N ILE A 130 -10.77 0.89 6.53
CA ILE A 130 -10.27 0.03 5.45
C ILE A 130 -9.03 0.67 4.81
N GLU A 131 -9.05 1.97 4.57
CA GLU A 131 -7.93 2.73 4.03
C GLU A 131 -6.69 2.65 4.94
N THR A 132 -6.85 2.89 6.25
CA THR A 132 -5.77 2.71 7.24
C THR A 132 -5.24 1.28 7.24
N VAL A 133 -6.10 0.26 7.25
CA VAL A 133 -5.64 -1.13 7.23
C VAL A 133 -4.86 -1.43 5.94
N ALA A 134 -5.38 -1.02 4.78
CA ALA A 134 -4.72 -1.22 3.50
C ALA A 134 -3.35 -0.51 3.44
N HIS A 135 -3.25 0.69 4.01
CA HIS A 135 -1.99 1.43 4.17
C HIS A 135 -0.95 0.60 4.96
N GLU A 136 -1.33 0.08 6.12
CA GLU A 136 -0.42 -0.74 6.94
C GLU A 136 0.02 -2.03 6.24
N PHE A 137 -0.87 -2.66 5.46
CA PHE A 137 -0.46 -3.79 4.61
C PHE A 137 0.57 -3.37 3.56
N GLY A 138 0.42 -2.17 2.97
CA GLY A 138 1.39 -1.60 2.03
C GLY A 138 2.80 -1.49 2.61
N HIS A 139 2.92 -1.04 3.87
CA HIS A 139 4.18 -1.07 4.61
C HIS A 139 4.76 -2.47 4.74
N GLY A 140 3.95 -3.45 5.13
CA GLY A 140 4.39 -4.84 5.22
C GLY A 140 4.70 -5.51 3.88
N PHE A 141 4.33 -4.88 2.76
CA PHE A 141 4.81 -5.26 1.42
C PHE A 141 6.08 -4.51 1.00
N GLY A 142 6.58 -3.57 1.79
CA GLY A 142 7.82 -2.83 1.53
C GLY A 142 7.64 -1.45 0.92
N LEU A 143 6.40 -0.93 0.83
CA LEU A 143 6.14 0.44 0.38
C LEU A 143 6.33 1.44 1.52
N GLY A 144 7.02 2.53 1.23
CA GLY A 144 7.17 3.67 2.13
C GLY A 144 6.07 4.70 1.92
N HIS A 145 5.99 5.65 2.84
CA HIS A 145 5.09 6.78 2.70
C HIS A 145 5.36 7.61 1.44
N VAL A 146 4.30 8.20 0.89
CA VAL A 146 4.36 9.26 -0.11
C VAL A 146 3.72 10.54 0.42
N LYS A 147 4.14 11.69 -0.10
CA LYS A 147 3.58 13.00 0.27
C LYS A 147 2.46 13.47 -0.66
N THR A 148 2.35 12.85 -1.84
CA THR A 148 1.37 13.23 -2.85
C THR A 148 0.04 12.56 -2.56
N ARG A 149 -1.06 13.34 -2.52
CA ARG A 149 -2.42 12.90 -2.15
C ARG A 149 -3.12 12.00 -3.20
N ASN A 150 -2.38 11.09 -3.83
CA ASN A 150 -2.86 10.22 -4.90
C ASN A 150 -2.52 8.73 -4.69
N ALA A 151 -2.00 8.35 -3.53
CA ALA A 151 -1.64 6.97 -3.21
C ALA A 151 -2.15 6.59 -1.82
N ILE A 152 -2.48 5.31 -1.62
CA ILE A 152 -2.96 4.83 -0.32
C ILE A 152 -1.86 4.93 0.74
N MET A 153 -0.60 4.96 0.33
CA MET A 153 0.58 5.18 1.18
C MET A 153 0.81 6.65 1.57
N LEU A 154 -0.21 7.51 1.50
CA LEU A 154 -0.11 8.92 1.92
C LEU A 154 0.31 9.04 3.40
N ASP A 155 1.32 9.86 3.68
CA ASP A 155 1.88 10.02 5.04
C ASP A 155 0.90 10.62 6.06
N LYS A 156 0.04 11.55 5.62
CA LYS A 156 -0.89 12.28 6.49
C LYS A 156 -2.26 12.43 5.86
N GLY A 157 -3.28 12.05 6.63
CA GLY A 157 -4.69 12.17 6.24
C GLY A 157 -5.16 11.04 5.34
N PHE A 158 -6.30 11.26 4.69
CA PHE A 158 -6.96 10.25 3.86
C PHE A 158 -7.12 10.74 2.42
N ILE A 159 -6.94 9.82 1.48
CA ILE A 159 -7.32 9.98 0.07
C ILE A 159 -8.79 9.61 -0.18
N ASN A 160 -9.51 9.10 0.83
CA ASN A 160 -10.89 8.65 0.76
C ASN A 160 -11.08 7.52 -0.27
N LYS A 161 -10.12 6.60 -0.34
CA LYS A 161 -10.14 5.43 -1.22
C LYS A 161 -9.66 4.20 -0.47
N THR A 162 -10.37 3.10 -0.65
CA THR A 162 -10.11 1.85 0.08
C THR A 162 -9.21 0.87 -0.69
N LYS A 163 -8.68 1.29 -1.84
CA LYS A 163 -7.84 0.46 -2.72
C LYS A 163 -6.53 1.15 -3.03
N PRO A 164 -5.44 0.40 -3.27
CA PRO A 164 -4.20 0.95 -3.80
C PRO A 164 -4.42 1.67 -5.13
N GLN A 165 -3.70 2.75 -5.33
CA GLN A 165 -3.74 3.57 -6.54
C GLN A 165 -2.57 3.23 -7.46
N THR A 166 -2.52 3.86 -8.63
CA THR A 166 -1.51 3.56 -9.66
C THR A 166 -0.08 3.63 -9.13
N ASP A 167 0.25 4.61 -8.30
CA ASP A 167 1.59 4.74 -7.73
C ASP A 167 1.95 3.57 -6.80
N ASP A 168 1.01 3.19 -5.93
CA ASP A 168 1.15 2.03 -5.05
C ASP A 168 1.37 0.74 -5.85
N LEU A 169 0.59 0.54 -6.91
CA LEU A 169 0.66 -0.64 -7.77
C LEU A 169 1.96 -0.70 -8.57
N ASN A 170 2.48 0.46 -9.02
CA ASN A 170 3.79 0.55 -9.64
C ASN A 170 4.90 0.19 -8.65
N GLY A 171 4.77 0.61 -7.39
CA GLY A 171 5.68 0.21 -6.32
C GLY A 171 5.68 -1.29 -6.10
N ILE A 172 4.51 -1.91 -5.95
CA ILE A 172 4.37 -3.36 -5.81
C ILE A 172 4.98 -4.09 -7.02
N LYS A 173 4.69 -3.64 -8.24
CA LYS A 173 5.28 -4.23 -9.45
C LYS A 173 6.81 -4.17 -9.42
N ALA A 174 7.39 -3.07 -8.97
CA ALA A 174 8.83 -2.91 -8.90
C ALA A 174 9.50 -3.74 -7.79
N LEU A 175 8.75 -4.22 -6.80
CA LEU A 175 9.23 -5.11 -5.75
C LEU A 175 9.07 -6.59 -6.12
N TYR A 176 8.00 -6.94 -6.85
CA TYR A 176 7.57 -8.34 -6.99
C TYR A 176 7.47 -8.89 -8.41
N LYS A 177 7.65 -8.07 -9.47
CA LYS A 177 7.77 -8.56 -10.85
C LYS A 177 9.01 -9.43 -11.01
#